data_AF-A0A8T7J1M8-F1
#
_entry.id   AF-A0A8T7J1M8-F1
#
_cell.length_a   1.000
_cell.length_b   1.000
_cell.length_c   1.000
_cell.angle_alpha   90.00
_cell.angle_beta   90.00
_cell.angle_gamma   90.00
#
_symmetry.space_group_name_H-M   'P 1'
#
loop_
_entity.id
_entity.type
_entity.pdbx_description
1 polymer ?
#
loop_
_entity_poly.entity_id
_entity_poly.type
_entity_poly.pdbx_seq_one_letter_code
_entity_poly.pdbx_strand_id
1 'polypeptide(L)'
;MLNCCITTKVCSTLKLIKYIYYNIRSCKVAIFFGTKVIFIFVVVNENEINIFVKYKAQVELLFRISFPNADVLADLSKKFGCTPEHALPLIQHAFELGIRIKGLSFHVGPQTKNVQKYADAVNKCHASKVQ
;
A
#
# COMPACT_ATOMS: atom_id res chain seq x y z
N MET A 1 -5.80 -6.53 18.81
CA MET A 1 -4.54 -5.80 18.56
C MET A 1 -4.18 -5.96 17.09
N LEU A 2 -4.38 -4.93 16.25
CA LEU A 2 -3.89 -4.96 14.88
C LEU A 2 -2.43 -4.50 14.91
N ASN A 3 -1.52 -5.46 14.77
CA ASN A 3 -0.09 -5.22 14.71
C ASN A 3 0.22 -4.18 13.61
N CYS A 4 0.79 -3.06 14.01
CA CYS A 4 1.41 -2.09 13.13
C CYS A 4 2.65 -2.77 12.52
N CYS A 5 2.52 -3.36 11.33
CA CYS A 5 3.66 -3.91 10.62
C CYS A 5 4.44 -2.74 9.98
N ILE A 6 5.29 -2.09 10.76
CA ILE A 6 6.29 -1.16 10.25
C ILE A 6 7.37 -2.01 9.57
N THR A 7 7.29 -2.18 8.25
CA THR A 7 8.45 -2.70 7.50
C THR A 7 9.39 -1.53 7.24
N THR A 8 10.41 -1.38 8.09
CA THR A 8 11.58 -0.53 7.82
C THR A 8 12.52 -1.31 6.92
N LYS A 9 12.62 -0.93 5.63
CA LYS A 9 13.72 -1.40 4.79
C LYS A 9 14.91 -0.46 5.04
N VAL A 10 15.75 -0.80 6.01
CA VAL A 10 17.00 -0.05 6.27
C VAL A 10 18.02 -0.47 5.21
N CYS A 11 18.27 0.37 4.21
CA CYS A 11 19.36 0.20 3.26
C CYS A 11 20.59 0.95 3.80
N SER A 12 21.72 0.25 3.91
CA SER A 12 22.92 0.67 4.63
C SER A 12 23.69 1.87 4.06
N THR A 13 23.22 2.53 2.99
CA THR A 13 24.04 3.56 2.30
C THR A 13 23.32 4.88 1.97
N LEU A 14 22.09 5.15 2.40
CA LEU A 14 21.45 6.46 2.15
C LEU A 14 20.63 6.98 3.34
N LYS A 15 20.79 8.27 3.65
CA LYS A 15 19.82 9.09 4.40
C LYS A 15 18.46 9.02 3.70
N LEU A 16 17.66 8.01 4.00
CA LEU A 16 16.31 7.88 3.49
C LEU A 16 15.48 7.12 4.51
N ILE A 17 15.10 7.84 5.57
CA ILE A 17 14.11 7.36 6.50
C ILE A 17 12.79 7.32 5.72
N LYS A 18 12.38 6.16 5.21
CA LYS A 18 11.09 5.94 4.52
C LYS A 18 10.28 4.99 5.38
N TYR A 19 9.11 5.43 5.82
CA TYR A 19 8.19 4.62 6.60
C TYR A 19 7.00 4.20 5.73
N ILE A 20 6.65 2.92 5.79
CA ILE A 20 5.45 2.37 5.15
C ILE A 20 4.42 2.13 6.25
N TYR A 21 3.26 2.77 6.12
CA TYR A 21 2.14 2.61 7.05
C TYR A 21 0.98 1.88 6.37
N TYR A 22 0.54 0.80 7.02
CA TYR A 22 -0.61 -0.02 6.59
C TYR A 22 -1.91 0.35 7.32
N ASN A 23 -1.89 1.32 8.24
CA ASN A 23 -3.06 1.75 8.98
C ASN A 23 -3.12 3.28 9.06
N ILE A 24 -4.23 3.85 8.59
CA ILE A 24 -4.40 5.30 8.44
C ILE A 24 -4.64 6.00 9.79
N ARG A 25 -5.06 5.27 10.85
CA ARG A 25 -5.23 5.87 12.18
C ARG A 25 -3.93 6.44 12.76
N SER A 26 -2.76 5.99 12.29
CA SER A 26 -1.45 6.50 12.72
C SER A 26 -0.93 7.72 11.92
N CYS A 27 -1.64 8.19 10.88
CA CYS A 27 -1.15 9.20 9.94
C CYS A 27 -0.93 10.59 10.54
N LYS A 28 -1.80 11.03 11.47
CA LYS A 28 -1.72 12.39 12.04
C LYS A 28 -0.43 12.61 12.84
N VAL A 29 0.10 11.56 13.44
CA VAL A 29 1.30 11.63 14.29
C VAL A 29 2.56 11.69 13.44
N ALA A 30 2.65 10.91 12.35
CA ALA A 30 3.86 10.81 11.54
C ALA A 30 4.20 12.12 10.80
N ILE A 31 3.19 12.78 10.23
CA ILE A 31 3.38 13.99 9.41
C ILE A 31 3.69 15.23 10.28
N PHE A 32 3.30 15.22 11.56
CA PHE A 32 3.48 16.35 12.47
C PHE A 32 4.96 16.63 12.83
N PHE A 33 5.85 15.64 12.72
CA PHE A 33 7.24 15.78 13.17
C PHE A 33 8.18 16.55 12.21
N GLY A 34 7.68 17.16 11.13
CA GLY A 34 8.39 18.22 10.40
C GLY A 34 9.75 17.84 9.78
N THR A 35 10.04 16.55 9.62
CA THR A 35 11.30 16.08 9.02
C THR A 35 11.17 16.06 7.49
N LYS A 36 12.30 16.21 6.77
CA LYS A 36 12.38 16.06 5.28
C LYS A 36 12.18 14.59 4.83
N VAL A 37 11.20 13.91 5.41
CA VAL A 37 10.92 12.49 5.23
C VAL A 37 9.69 12.33 4.35
N ILE A 38 9.77 11.38 3.41
CA ILE A 38 8.62 10.97 2.60
C ILE A 38 8.00 9.75 3.26
N PHE A 39 6.70 9.83 3.54
CA PHE A 39 5.91 8.75 4.11
C PHE A 39 5.16 8.00 3.02
N ILE A 40 5.14 6.68 3.11
CA ILE A 40 4.40 5.83 2.17
C ILE A 40 3.18 5.27 2.90
N PHE A 41 1.99 5.47 2.34
CA PHE A 41 0.75 4.98 2.91
C PHE A 41 0.08 3.97 1.99
N VAL A 42 -0.45 2.91 2.58
CA VAL A 42 -1.24 1.93 1.84
C VAL A 42 -2.70 2.32 1.89
N VAL A 43 -3.33 2.44 0.71
CA VAL A 43 -4.73 2.84 0.55
C VAL A 43 -5.52 1.79 -0.22
N VAL A 44 -6.83 1.72 0.04
CA VAL A 44 -7.76 0.80 -0.62
C VAL A 44 -9.06 1.44 -1.10
N ASN A 45 -9.32 2.71 -0.79
CA ASN A 45 -10.54 3.41 -1.20
C ASN A 45 -10.34 4.94 -1.34
N GLU A 46 -11.31 5.63 -1.94
CA GLU A 46 -11.26 7.09 -2.20
C GLU A 46 -11.21 7.92 -0.92
N ASN A 47 -11.97 7.54 0.12
CA ASN A 47 -12.00 8.26 1.39
C ASN A 47 -10.61 8.32 2.03
N GLU A 48 -9.83 7.25 1.91
CA GLU A 48 -8.45 7.17 2.36
C GLU A 48 -7.52 8.07 1.55
N ILE A 49 -7.68 8.13 0.22
CA ILE A 49 -6.91 9.01 -0.67
C ILE A 49 -7.15 10.47 -0.31
N ASN A 50 -8.41 10.86 -0.08
CA ASN A 50 -8.81 12.24 0.22
C ASN A 50 -8.19 12.80 1.50
N ILE A 51 -7.83 11.94 2.47
CA ILE A 51 -7.10 12.35 3.68
C ILE A 51 -5.73 12.94 3.34
N PHE A 52 -5.10 12.46 2.26
CA PHE A 52 -3.73 12.80 1.89
C PHE A 52 -3.59 13.98 0.94
N VAL A 53 -4.69 14.54 0.43
CA VAL A 53 -4.68 15.70 -0.49
C VAL A 53 -3.91 16.89 0.10
N LYS A 54 -4.08 17.14 1.41
CA LYS A 54 -3.37 18.23 2.12
C LYS A 54 -1.87 17.96 2.32
N TYR A 55 -1.42 16.72 2.15
CA TYR A 55 -0.07 16.26 2.44
C TYR A 55 0.68 15.75 1.20
N LYS A 56 0.17 16.01 -0.01
CA LYS A 56 0.71 15.49 -1.28
C LYS A 56 2.22 15.68 -1.50
N ALA A 57 2.80 16.72 -0.90
CA ALA A 57 4.25 16.96 -0.97
C ALA A 57 5.08 15.96 -0.14
N GLN A 58 4.50 15.43 0.94
CA GLN A 58 5.19 14.64 1.98
C GLN A 58 4.84 13.15 1.94
N VAL A 59 3.88 12.76 1.09
CA VAL A 59 3.37 11.39 1.04
C VAL A 59 3.44 10.78 -0.36
N GLU A 60 3.61 9.46 -0.40
CA GLU A 60 3.43 8.63 -1.59
C GLU A 60 2.42 7.52 -1.26
N LEU A 61 1.60 7.12 -2.22
CA LEU A 61 0.55 6.10 -2.01
C LEU A 61 0.93 4.76 -2.64
N LEU A 62 0.72 3.69 -1.89
CA LEU A 62 0.72 2.30 -2.37
C LEU A 62 -0.73 1.80 -2.40
N PHE A 63 -1.15 1.20 -3.51
CA PHE A 63 -2.50 0.63 -3.61
C PHE A 63 -2.44 -0.85 -3.27
N ARG A 64 -3.26 -1.30 -2.32
CA ARG A 64 -3.28 -2.72 -1.93
C ARG A 64 -4.29 -3.49 -2.76
N ILE A 65 -3.78 -4.35 -3.63
CA ILE A 65 -4.58 -5.25 -4.46
C ILE A 65 -4.96 -6.50 -3.67
N SER A 66 -6.21 -6.91 -3.76
CA SER A 66 -6.70 -8.15 -3.17
C SER A 66 -6.25 -9.35 -3.99
N PHE A 67 -5.72 -10.36 -3.30
CA PHE A 67 -5.29 -11.62 -3.89
C PHE A 67 -5.96 -12.77 -3.16
N PRO A 68 -7.08 -13.29 -3.71
CA PRO A 68 -7.77 -14.44 -3.14
C PRO A 68 -6.83 -15.64 -3.05
N ASN A 69 -6.77 -16.24 -1.87
CA ASN A 69 -6.02 -17.45 -1.64
C ASN A 69 -6.88 -18.45 -0.85
N ALA A 70 -7.35 -19.48 -1.53
CA ALA A 70 -8.15 -20.54 -0.93
C ALA A 70 -7.31 -21.46 -0.01
N ASP A 71 -5.98 -21.40 -0.11
CA ASP A 71 -5.07 -22.30 0.60
C ASP A 71 -4.74 -21.81 2.03
N VAL A 72 -5.32 -20.68 2.47
CA VAL A 72 -5.08 -20.10 3.79
C VAL A 72 -6.35 -20.14 4.66
N LEU A 73 -6.15 -20.47 5.94
CA LEU A 73 -7.23 -20.56 6.94
C LEU A 73 -7.99 -19.25 7.14
N ALA A 74 -7.32 -18.12 6.94
CA ALA A 74 -7.91 -16.79 7.03
C ALA A 74 -7.55 -15.99 5.77
N ASP A 75 -8.43 -16.03 4.78
CA ASP A 75 -8.28 -15.22 3.57
C ASP A 75 -8.56 -13.74 3.88
N LEU A 76 -7.49 -13.00 4.13
CA LEU A 76 -7.53 -11.58 4.41
C LEU A 76 -7.81 -10.72 3.16
N SER A 77 -7.72 -11.29 1.96
CA SER A 77 -7.96 -10.55 0.71
C SER A 77 -9.40 -10.06 0.58
N LYS A 78 -10.36 -10.82 1.14
CA LYS A 78 -11.78 -10.45 1.20
C LYS A 78 -12.07 -9.26 2.11
N LYS A 79 -11.20 -9.02 3.10
CA LYS A 79 -11.37 -7.96 4.11
C LYS A 79 -10.46 -6.76 3.88
N PHE A 80 -9.32 -6.96 3.20
CA PHE A 80 -8.27 -5.97 3.06
C PHE A 80 -7.68 -5.97 1.64
N GLY A 81 -8.07 -4.98 0.84
CA GLY A 81 -7.56 -4.75 -0.52
C GLY A 81 -8.69 -4.39 -1.49
N CYS A 82 -8.36 -3.70 -2.58
CA CYS A 82 -9.26 -3.48 -3.71
C CYS A 82 -9.00 -4.53 -4.80
N THR A 83 -10.03 -4.91 -5.55
CA THR A 83 -9.80 -5.77 -6.73
C THR A 83 -9.01 -4.99 -7.77
N PRO A 84 -8.28 -5.66 -8.70
CA PRO A 84 -7.55 -4.98 -9.76
C PRO A 84 -8.42 -3.98 -10.55
N GLU A 85 -9.68 -4.34 -10.80
CA GLU A 85 -10.65 -3.52 -11.53
C GLU A 85 -11.03 -2.25 -10.76
N HIS A 86 -11.12 -2.35 -9.43
CA HIS A 86 -11.38 -1.18 -8.56
C HIS A 86 -10.11 -0.36 -8.31
N ALA A 87 -8.92 -0.95 -8.43
CA ALA A 87 -7.68 -0.25 -8.17
C ALA A 87 -7.34 0.79 -9.24
N LEU A 88 -7.62 0.51 -10.51
CA LEU A 88 -7.36 1.42 -11.63
C LEU A 88 -8.01 2.80 -11.46
N PRO A 89 -9.34 2.93 -11.22
CA PRO A 89 -9.97 4.23 -11.03
C PRO A 89 -9.45 4.95 -9.78
N LEU A 90 -9.08 4.21 -8.73
CA LEU A 90 -8.48 4.81 -7.52
C LEU A 90 -7.08 5.39 -7.78
N ILE A 91 -6.27 4.68 -8.56
CA ILE A 91 -4.94 5.14 -8.99
C ILE A 91 -5.08 6.40 -9.83
N GLN A 92 -5.99 6.39 -10.81
CA GLN A 92 -6.26 7.55 -11.64
C GLN A 92 -6.75 8.74 -10.80
N HIS A 93 -7.68 8.52 -9.88
CA HIS A 93 -8.17 9.56 -8.98
C HIS A 93 -7.04 10.17 -8.12
N ALA A 94 -6.16 9.36 -7.55
CA ALA A 94 -5.01 9.87 -6.80
C ALA A 94 -4.03 10.65 -7.68
N PHE A 95 -3.85 10.23 -8.93
CA PHE A 95 -3.03 10.93 -9.92
C PHE A 95 -3.61 12.30 -10.26
N GLU A 96 -4.92 12.38 -10.53
CA GLU A 96 -5.65 13.63 -10.80
C GLU A 96 -5.58 14.61 -9.61
N LEU A 97 -5.57 14.10 -8.38
CA LEU A 97 -5.36 14.90 -7.16
C LEU A 97 -3.90 15.37 -6.98
N GLY A 98 -2.98 14.96 -7.85
CA GLY A 98 -1.56 15.31 -7.82
C GLY A 98 -0.80 14.64 -6.67
N ILE A 99 -1.29 13.49 -6.18
CA ILE A 99 -0.61 12.70 -5.15
C ILE A 99 0.36 11.73 -5.83
N ARG A 100 1.59 11.64 -5.32
CA ARG A 100 2.60 10.73 -5.88
C ARG A 100 2.21 9.26 -5.65
N ILE A 101 2.22 8.47 -6.71
CA ILE A 101 1.90 7.04 -6.66
C ILE A 101 3.20 6.25 -6.60
N LYS A 102 3.35 5.43 -5.57
CA LYS A 102 4.52 4.58 -5.36
C LYS A 102 4.43 3.25 -6.09
N GLY A 103 3.22 2.74 -6.26
CA GLY A 103 2.95 1.47 -6.92
C GLY A 103 1.90 0.63 -6.20
N LEU A 104 2.02 -0.68 -6.35
CA LEU A 104 1.07 -1.66 -5.82
C LEU A 104 1.68 -2.43 -4.65
N SER A 105 0.81 -2.90 -3.76
CA SER A 105 1.13 -3.80 -2.66
C SER A 105 0.11 -4.94 -2.62
N PHE A 106 0.49 -6.08 -2.05
CA PHE A 106 -0.39 -7.24 -1.93
C PHE A 106 -0.02 -8.06 -0.69
N HIS A 107 -0.93 -8.94 -0.28
CA HIS A 107 -0.71 -9.89 0.81
C HIS A 107 -1.37 -11.21 0.45
N VAL A 108 -0.57 -12.26 0.23
CA VAL A 108 -1.06 -13.58 -0.24
C VAL A 108 -1.76 -14.40 0.83
N GLY A 109 -1.71 -13.95 2.09
CA GLY A 109 -2.35 -14.59 3.22
C GLY A 109 -1.34 -14.98 4.31
N PRO A 110 -1.80 -15.15 5.55
CA PRO A 110 -0.92 -15.60 6.63
C PRO A 110 -0.48 -17.04 6.38
N GLN A 111 0.79 -17.33 6.68
CA GLN A 111 1.36 -18.69 6.66
C GLN A 111 1.20 -19.43 5.31
N THR A 112 1.18 -18.71 4.19
CA THR A 112 1.14 -19.32 2.86
C THR A 112 2.40 -20.15 2.61
N LYS A 113 2.25 -21.48 2.51
CA LYS A 113 3.33 -22.42 2.23
C LYS A 113 3.64 -22.55 0.73
N ASN A 114 2.70 -22.15 -0.11
CA ASN A 114 2.83 -22.22 -1.57
C ASN A 114 3.56 -20.97 -2.11
N VAL A 115 4.83 -21.14 -2.45
CA VAL A 115 5.67 -20.07 -3.01
C VAL A 115 5.12 -19.54 -4.34
N GLN A 116 4.45 -20.38 -5.13
CA GLN A 116 3.89 -19.99 -6.43
C GLN A 116 2.87 -18.85 -6.30
N LYS A 117 2.13 -18.79 -5.19
CA LYS A 117 1.17 -17.70 -4.93
C LYS A 117 1.84 -16.32 -4.87
N TYR A 118 3.10 -16.24 -4.44
CA TYR A 118 3.85 -14.99 -4.45
C TYR A 118 4.23 -14.58 -5.87
N ALA A 119 4.69 -15.53 -6.69
CA ALA A 119 5.01 -15.28 -8.10
C ALA A 119 3.76 -14.86 -8.89
N ASP A 120 2.64 -15.55 -8.68
CA ASP A 120 1.36 -15.21 -9.29
C ASP A 120 0.91 -13.80 -8.90
N ALA A 121 1.14 -13.40 -7.64
CA ALA A 121 0.81 -12.07 -7.16
C ALA A 121 1.64 -10.97 -7.83
N VAL A 122 2.95 -11.18 -7.96
CA VAL A 122 3.85 -10.29 -8.68
C VAL A 122 3.42 -10.17 -10.15
N ASN A 123 3.14 -11.29 -10.81
CA ASN A 123 2.76 -11.33 -12.22
C ASN A 123 1.45 -10.59 -12.47
N LYS A 124 0.43 -10.77 -11.62
CA LYS A 124 -0.82 -10.00 -11.74
C LYS A 124 -0.60 -8.52 -11.52
N CYS A 125 0.18 -8.11 -10.52
CA CYS A 125 0.51 -6.69 -10.33
C CYS A 125 1.26 -6.11 -11.54
N HIS A 126 2.12 -6.89 -12.19
CA HIS A 126 2.83 -6.48 -13.40
C HIS A 126 1.90 -6.38 -14.62
N ALA A 127 0.90 -7.25 -14.73
CA ALA A 127 -0.12 -7.20 -15.76
C ALA A 127 -1.09 -6.02 -15.57
N SER A 128 -1.35 -5.61 -14.32
CA SER A 128 -2.17 -4.44 -13.97
C SER A 128 -1.44 -3.10 -14.14
N LYS A 129 -0.34 -3.04 -14.89
CA LYS A 129 0.34 -1.78 -15.19
C LYS A 129 -0.62 -0.85 -15.93
N VAL A 130 -0.95 0.25 -15.27
CA VAL A 130 -1.56 1.43 -15.89
C VAL A 130 -0.52 1.97 -16.88
N GLN A 131 -0.88 1.98 -18.17
CA GLN A 131 -0.11 2.66 -19.22
C GLN A 131 -0.18 4.17 -19.03
#